data_AF-A0A2S2PZS9-F1
#
_entry.id   AF-A0A2S2PZS9-F1
#
_cell.length_a   1.000
_cell.length_b   1.000
_cell.length_c   1.000
_cell.angle_alpha   90.00
_cell.angle_beta   90.00
_cell.angle_gamma   90.00
#
_symmetry.space_group_name_H-M   'P 1'
#
loop_
_entity.id
_entity.type
_entity.pdbx_description
1 polymer ?
#
loop_
_entity_poly.entity_id
_entity_poly.type
_entity_poly.pdbx_seq_one_letter_code
_entity_poly.pdbx_strand_id
1 'polypeptide(L)'
;NHYLVKGNLKIKLKKLISRKGTLVDRYNVNKLKDTNICGIFKQQLHETMNSLNISQEETIDTKWNVVKDAIKTVTDTVIGKQKRTRKPWFNNSCKEAFNRRKEAKNQLLDDPTCSRQYCFL
;
A
#
# COMPACT_ATOMS: atom_id res chain seq x y z
N ASN A 1 55.23 -1.79 -4.22
CA ASN A 1 54.92 -0.36 -4.40
C ASN A 1 53.51 -0.20 -4.94
N HIS A 2 52.57 0.23 -4.10
CA HIS A 2 51.19 0.53 -4.54
C HIS A 2 50.81 1.90 -3.99
N TYR A 3 50.54 2.83 -4.89
CA TYR A 3 50.07 4.17 -4.54
C TYR A 3 48.55 4.20 -4.68
N LEU A 4 47.86 4.72 -3.66
CA LEU A 4 46.43 4.96 -3.73
C LEU A 4 46.19 6.19 -4.60
N VAL A 5 45.71 5.98 -5.83
CA VAL A 5 45.33 7.06 -6.73
C VAL A 5 43.87 7.44 -6.45
N LYS A 6 43.63 8.70 -6.07
CA LYS A 6 42.30 9.24 -5.83
C LYS A 6 41.84 10.08 -7.02
N GLY A 7 40.77 9.65 -7.67
CA GLY A 7 40.05 10.46 -8.67
C GLY A 7 38.88 11.19 -8.04
N ASN A 8 38.67 12.46 -8.40
CA ASN A 8 37.51 13.23 -7.96
C ASN A 8 36.39 13.11 -9.01
N LEU A 9 35.35 12.34 -8.71
CA LEU A 9 34.17 12.20 -9.55
C LEU A 9 32.97 12.91 -8.94
N LYS A 10 32.37 13.85 -9.70
CA LYS A 10 31.18 14.59 -9.26
C LYS A 10 29.91 13.90 -9.76
N ILE A 11 29.36 13.01 -8.94
CA ILE A 11 28.10 12.30 -9.25
C ILE A 11 26.91 13.07 -8.67
N LYS A 12 25.88 13.30 -9.49
CA LYS A 12 24.56 13.74 -9.00
C LYS A 12 23.62 12.54 -9.01
N LEU A 13 23.32 11.97 -7.85
CA LEU A 13 22.34 10.90 -7.73
C LEU A 13 20.93 11.49 -7.81
N LYS A 14 20.21 11.19 -8.88
CA LYS A 14 18.80 11.56 -8.99
C LYS A 14 18.02 10.77 -7.95
N LYS A 15 17.33 11.46 -7.04
CA LYS A 15 16.35 10.84 -6.14
C LYS A 15 15.26 10.22 -7.02
N LEU A 16 15.27 8.89 -7.15
CA LEU A 16 14.13 8.17 -7.70
C LEU A 16 12.98 8.41 -6.75
N ILE A 17 12.04 9.26 -7.16
CA ILE A 17 10.71 9.29 -6.56
C ILE A 17 10.13 7.92 -6.89
N SER A 18 10.29 6.97 -5.96
CA SER A 18 9.53 5.73 -5.99
C SER A 18 8.09 6.17 -6.05
N ARG A 19 7.47 6.03 -7.23
CA ARG A 19 6.02 6.00 -7.32
C ARG A 19 5.66 4.88 -6.37
N LYS A 20 5.07 5.22 -5.22
CA LYS A 20 4.46 4.20 -4.36
C LYS A 20 3.49 3.51 -5.29
N GLY A 21 3.87 2.33 -5.80
CA GLY A 21 2.97 1.55 -6.63
C GLY A 21 1.66 1.49 -5.87
N THR A 22 0.55 1.75 -6.55
CA THR A 22 -0.78 1.74 -5.93
C THR A 22 -0.85 0.47 -5.12
N LEU A 23 -0.79 0.60 -3.79
CA LEU A 23 -0.87 -0.55 -2.92
C LEU A 23 -2.32 -0.99 -3.04
N VAL A 24 -2.60 -1.88 -3.98
CA VAL A 24 -3.91 -2.50 -4.09
C VAL A 24 -4.07 -3.34 -2.84
N ASP A 25 -4.77 -2.79 -1.87
CA ASP A 25 -5.16 -3.52 -0.68
C ASP A 25 -6.08 -4.65 -1.15
N ARG A 26 -5.60 -5.89 -1.00
CA ARG A 26 -6.35 -7.08 -1.39
C ARG A 26 -7.44 -7.35 -0.36
N TYR A 27 -8.60 -7.83 -0.78
CA TYR A 27 -9.63 -8.30 0.14
C TYR A 27 -9.26 -9.63 0.79
N ASN A 28 -9.75 -9.87 2.00
CA ASN A 28 -9.50 -11.12 2.70
C ASN A 28 -10.46 -12.24 2.25
N VAL A 29 -10.28 -12.73 1.02
CA VAL A 29 -11.12 -13.78 0.41
C VAL A 29 -11.22 -15.07 1.24
N ASN A 30 -10.30 -15.31 2.16
CA ASN A 30 -10.36 -16.46 3.05
C ASN A 30 -11.61 -16.46 3.94
N LYS A 31 -12.15 -15.29 4.29
CA LYS A 31 -13.39 -15.19 5.07
C LYS A 31 -14.62 -15.74 4.33
N LEU A 32 -14.58 -15.81 3.00
CA LEU A 32 -15.68 -16.39 2.21
C LEU A 32 -15.71 -17.92 2.25
N LYS A 33 -14.66 -18.56 2.79
CA LYS A 33 -14.68 -20.01 3.04
C LYS A 33 -15.66 -20.38 4.16
N ASP A 34 -15.91 -19.45 5.07
CA ASP A 34 -16.90 -19.63 6.13
C ASP A 34 -18.31 -19.49 5.55
N THR A 35 -19.09 -20.57 5.63
CA THR A 35 -20.45 -20.64 5.07
C THR A 35 -21.38 -19.59 5.66
N ASN A 36 -21.22 -19.26 6.95
CA ASN A 36 -21.97 -18.20 7.62
C ASN A 36 -21.67 -16.81 7.03
N ILE A 37 -20.39 -16.46 6.89
CA ILE A 37 -19.95 -15.17 6.32
C ILE A 37 -20.40 -15.05 4.86
N CYS A 38 -20.31 -16.14 4.11
CA CYS A 38 -20.79 -16.20 2.73
C CYS A 38 -22.31 -15.95 2.65
N GLY A 39 -23.10 -16.49 3.57
CA GLY A 39 -24.54 -16.23 3.67
C GLY A 39 -24.85 -14.75 3.93
N ILE A 40 -24.19 -14.15 4.93
CA ILE A 40 -24.33 -12.73 5.26
C ILE A 40 -23.95 -11.85 4.07
N PHE A 41 -22.84 -12.17 3.39
CA PHE A 41 -22.40 -11.44 2.20
C PHE A 41 -23.45 -11.45 1.09
N LYS A 42 -24.03 -12.63 0.79
CA LYS A 42 -25.07 -12.75 -0.25
C LYS A 42 -26.32 -11.96 0.12
N GLN A 43 -26.75 -12.03 1.38
CA GLN A 43 -27.93 -11.32 1.84
C GLN A 43 -27.73 -9.80 1.76
N GLN A 44 -26.63 -9.28 2.33
CA GLN A 44 -26.34 -7.85 2.30
C GLN A 44 -26.16 -7.32 0.88
N LEU A 45 -25.53 -8.11 0.00
CA LEU A 45 -25.39 -7.74 -1.40
C LEU A 45 -26.75 -7.65 -2.10
N HIS A 46 -27.63 -8.62 -1.86
CA HIS A 46 -28.98 -8.64 -2.43
C HIS A 46 -29.83 -7.47 -1.93
N GLU A 47 -29.83 -7.20 -0.62
CA GLU A 47 -30.51 -6.05 -0.02
C GLU A 47 -29.99 -4.73 -0.59
N THR A 48 -28.67 -4.57 -0.66
CA THR A 48 -28.05 -3.36 -1.22
C THR A 48 -28.44 -3.20 -2.69
N MET A 49 -28.37 -4.26 -3.49
CA MET A 49 -28.71 -4.21 -4.91
C MET A 49 -30.18 -3.85 -5.13
N ASN A 50 -31.09 -4.38 -4.32
CA ASN A 50 -32.52 -4.05 -4.40
C ASN A 50 -32.82 -2.61 -3.96
N SER A 51 -31.99 -2.04 -3.08
CA SER A 51 -32.10 -0.64 -2.67
C SER A 51 -31.53 0.35 -3.70
N LEU A 52 -30.78 -0.13 -4.70
CA LEU A 52 -30.23 0.73 -5.74
C LEU A 52 -31.34 1.18 -6.69
N ASN A 53 -31.73 2.44 -6.57
CA ASN A 53 -32.63 3.08 -7.52
C ASN A 53 -31.83 3.65 -8.69
N ILE A 54 -31.62 2.83 -9.73
CA ILE A 54 -30.87 3.22 -10.92
C ILE A 54 -31.86 3.84 -11.91
N SER A 55 -31.99 5.17 -11.86
CA SER A 55 -32.87 5.94 -12.75
C SER A 55 -32.53 5.71 -14.21
N GLN A 56 -33.55 5.66 -15.07
CA GLN A 56 -33.39 5.36 -16.49
C GLN A 56 -32.63 6.46 -17.25
N GLU A 57 -32.74 7.71 -16.79
CA GLU A 57 -32.12 8.93 -17.36
C GLU A 57 -30.60 9.03 -17.16
N GLU A 58 -30.02 8.18 -16.31
CA GLU A 58 -28.58 8.21 -16.04
C GLU A 58 -27.73 7.57 -17.16
N THR A 59 -26.51 8.07 -17.33
CA THR A 59 -25.55 7.53 -18.30
C THR A 59 -25.16 6.10 -17.91
N ILE A 60 -24.91 5.23 -18.90
CA ILE A 60 -24.55 3.82 -18.62
C ILE A 60 -23.33 3.73 -17.68
N ASP A 61 -22.36 4.63 -17.80
CA ASP A 61 -21.18 4.66 -16.94
C ASP A 61 -21.52 4.96 -15.46
N THR A 62 -22.43 5.89 -15.19
CA THR A 62 -22.84 6.20 -13.81
C THR A 62 -23.55 5.02 -13.17
N LYS A 63 -24.42 4.35 -13.94
CA LYS A 63 -25.09 3.11 -13.51
C LYS A 63 -24.06 2.04 -13.12
N TRP A 64 -23.05 1.82 -13.95
CA TRP A 64 -21.97 0.87 -13.64
C TRP A 64 -21.15 1.28 -12.42
N ASN A 65 -20.90 2.57 -12.21
CA ASN A 65 -20.17 3.06 -11.05
C ASN A 65 -20.97 2.86 -9.75
N VAL A 66 -22.29 3.11 -9.77
CA VAL A 66 -23.17 2.86 -8.61
C VAL A 66 -23.15 1.38 -8.22
N VAL A 67 -23.29 0.46 -9.18
CA VAL A 67 -23.22 -0.98 -8.91
C VAL A 67 -21.85 -1.39 -8.39
N LYS A 68 -20.78 -0.90 -9.01
CA LYS A 68 -19.40 -1.16 -8.59
C LYS A 68 -19.15 -0.70 -7.16
N ASP A 69 -19.66 0.47 -6.78
CA ASP A 69 -19.44 1.02 -5.46
C ASP A 69 -20.30 0.32 -4.41
N ALA A 70 -21.53 -0.08 -4.73
CA ALA A 70 -22.36 -0.95 -3.88
C ALA A 70 -21.67 -2.30 -3.59
N ILE A 71 -21.07 -2.93 -4.61
CA ILE A 71 -20.32 -4.17 -4.40
C ILE A 71 -19.11 -3.92 -3.50
N LYS A 72 -18.37 -2.82 -3.71
CA LYS A 72 -17.22 -2.48 -2.86
C LYS A 72 -17.63 -2.24 -1.41
N THR A 73 -18.70 -1.49 -1.15
CA THR A 73 -19.13 -1.18 0.22
C THR A 73 -19.54 -2.44 0.98
N VAL A 74 -20.29 -3.34 0.36
CA VAL A 74 -20.64 -4.63 0.96
C VAL A 74 -19.40 -5.49 1.20
N THR A 75 -18.49 -5.53 0.23
CA THR A 75 -17.22 -6.27 0.33
C THR A 75 -16.34 -5.73 1.47
N ASP A 76 -16.22 -4.41 1.60
CA ASP A 76 -15.47 -3.76 2.68
C ASP A 76 -16.09 -4.03 4.07
N THR A 77 -17.42 -4.06 4.15
CA THR A 77 -18.16 -4.28 5.40
C THR A 77 -18.04 -5.72 5.89
N VAL A 78 -18.25 -6.71 5.03
CA VAL A 78 -18.28 -8.13 5.41
C VAL A 78 -16.87 -8.74 5.46
N ILE A 79 -16.12 -8.57 4.38
CA ILE A 79 -14.83 -9.23 4.17
C ILE A 79 -13.71 -8.32 4.67
N GLY A 80 -13.75 -7.06 4.27
CA GLY A 80 -12.71 -6.08 4.55
C GLY A 80 -11.35 -6.42 3.93
N LYS A 81 -10.41 -5.52 4.15
CA LYS A 81 -9.06 -5.63 3.59
C LYS A 81 -8.21 -6.68 4.31
N GLN A 82 -7.39 -7.40 3.55
CA GLN A 82 -6.40 -8.33 4.05
C GLN A 82 -5.34 -7.55 4.83
N LYS A 83 -5.31 -7.75 6.15
CA LYS A 83 -4.23 -7.21 6.98
C LYS A 83 -2.91 -7.86 6.56
N ARG A 84 -1.90 -7.02 6.33
CA ARG A 84 -0.53 -7.50 6.15
C ARG A 84 -0.05 -8.04 7.49
N THR A 85 -0.02 -9.35 7.63
CA THR A 85 0.59 -9.98 8.78
C THR A 85 2.10 -9.83 8.70
N ARG A 86 2.74 -9.68 9.88
CA ARG A 86 4.19 -9.68 9.96
C ARG A 86 4.70 -11.04 9.48
N LYS A 87 5.64 -11.03 8.54
CA LYS A 87 6.27 -12.28 8.09
C LYS A 87 6.96 -12.95 9.29
N PRO A 88 6.92 -14.29 9.42
CA PRO A 88 7.48 -14.99 10.59
C PRO A 88 8.95 -14.67 10.85
N TRP A 89 9.74 -14.52 9.79
CA TRP A 89 11.17 -14.18 9.88
C TRP A 89 11.43 -12.71 10.25
N PHE A 90 10.45 -11.81 10.12
CA PHE A 90 10.62 -10.39 10.43
C PHE A 90 10.40 -10.16 11.92
N ASN A 91 11.40 -10.49 12.72
CA ASN A 91 11.37 -10.38 14.17
C ASN A 91 11.51 -8.91 14.65
N ASN A 92 11.51 -8.70 15.97
CA ASN A 92 11.59 -7.34 16.53
C ASN A 92 12.96 -6.68 16.28
N SER A 93 14.03 -7.47 16.28
CA SER A 93 15.39 -7.00 15.96
C SER A 93 15.48 -6.50 14.51
N CYS A 94 14.90 -7.21 13.54
CA CYS A 94 14.80 -6.74 12.16
C CYS A 94 14.03 -5.43 12.03
N LYS A 95 12.92 -5.29 12.78
CA LYS A 95 12.12 -4.05 12.81
C LYS A 95 12.93 -2.89 13.36
N GLU A 96 13.66 -3.11 14.45
CA GLU A 96 14.50 -2.10 15.07
C GLU A 96 15.64 -1.68 14.14
N ALA A 97 16.37 -2.63 13.56
CA ALA A 97 17.43 -2.32 12.60
C ALA A 97 16.90 -1.56 11.36
N PHE A 98 15.72 -1.94 10.86
CA PHE A 98 15.06 -1.23 9.77
C PHE A 98 14.69 0.21 10.16
N ASN A 99 14.14 0.41 11.36
CA ASN A 99 13.79 1.73 11.88
C ASN A 99 15.02 2.62 12.09
N ARG A 100 16.08 2.09 12.72
CA ARG A 100 17.36 2.81 12.88
C ARG A 100 17.92 3.28 11.54
N ARG A 101 17.93 2.39 10.53
CA ARG A 101 18.36 2.76 9.16
C ARG A 101 17.47 3.83 8.54
N LYS A 102 16.16 3.75 8.74
CA LYS A 102 15.19 4.72 8.22
C LYS A 102 15.38 6.09 8.88
N GLU A 103 15.59 6.13 10.19
CA GLU A 103 15.83 7.35 10.96
C GLU A 103 17.15 8.01 10.55
N ALA A 104 18.26 7.24 10.48
CA ALA A 104 19.54 7.74 9.99
C ALA A 104 19.42 8.33 8.58
N LYS A 105 18.71 7.64 7.67
CA LYS A 105 18.45 8.16 6.33
C LYS A 105 17.64 9.45 6.34
N ASN A 106 16.62 9.56 7.19
CA ASN A 106 15.81 10.78 7.30
C ASN A 106 16.65 11.94 7.84
N GLN A 107 17.45 11.72 8.88
CA GLN A 107 18.38 12.71 9.41
C GLN A 107 19.36 13.22 8.34
N LEU A 108 19.91 12.32 7.50
CA LEU A 108 20.76 12.71 6.37
C LEU A 108 20.03 13.52 5.29
N LEU A 109 18.73 13.29 5.10
CA LEU A 109 17.92 14.02 4.11
C LEU A 109 17.47 15.39 4.61
N ASP A 110 17.27 15.53 5.93
CA ASP A 110 16.80 16.75 6.58
C ASP A 110 17.96 17.67 7.02
N ASP A 111 19.20 17.16 7.06
CA ASP A 111 20.39 17.95 7.34
C ASP A 111 20.80 18.82 6.13
N PRO A 112 20.75 20.16 6.23
CA PRO A 112 21.19 21.07 5.16
C PRO A 112 22.69 20.95 4.86
N THR A 113 23.47 20.31 5.73
CA THR A 113 24.94 20.14 5.64
C THR A 113 25.37 18.86 4.92
N CYS A 114 24.59 17.76 4.94
CA CYS A 114 24.80 16.57 4.05
C CYS A 114 24.38 16.88 2.59
N SER A 115 24.16 18.14 2.23
CA SER A 115 23.96 18.56 0.84
C SER A 115 25.17 18.34 -0.07
N ARG A 116 26.39 18.04 0.42
CA ARG A 116 27.54 18.04 -0.51
C ARG A 116 28.81 17.25 -0.26
N GLN A 117 29.08 16.56 0.86
CA GLN A 117 30.46 16.08 0.99
C GLN A 117 30.79 14.77 1.71
N TYR A 118 30.00 14.23 2.65
CA TYR A 118 30.45 13.05 3.39
C TYR A 118 29.30 12.14 3.81
N CYS A 119 28.75 11.36 2.88
CA CYS A 119 27.73 10.36 3.21
C CYS A 119 28.13 9.03 2.52
N PHE A 120 29.29 8.48 2.90
CA PHE A 120 29.69 7.07 2.72
C PHE A 120 29.99 6.50 4.11
N LEU A 121 29.04 5.73 4.65
CA LEU A 121 29.20 4.55 5.52
C LEU A 121 27.78 4.00 5.79
#